data_AF-A0A558H6D0-F1
#
_entry.id   AF-A0A558H6D0-F1
#
_cell.length_a   1.000
_cell.length_b   1.000
_cell.length_c   1.000
_cell.angle_alpha   90.00
_cell.angle_beta   90.00
_cell.angle_gamma   90.00
#
_symmetry.space_group_name_H-M   'P 1'
#
loop_
_entity.id
_entity.type
_entity.pdbx_description
1 polymer ?
#
loop_
_entity_poly.entity_id
_entity_poly.type
_entity_poly.pdbx_seq_one_letter_code
_entity_poly.pdbx_strand_id
1 'polypeptide(L)'
;MKSIEEKVHLPDPQTQFLVHPLDLPGARKEFLAGWWLGIVATPQVYTALLAFFWAVSNNYVTPVLVPLVMVVIAGWLGAKLTRGAWDYIPRKRHDMDRRMTAMTIVASLIKSLALFVGLLVFMAWTANQDFVPGFSAYPLGMGAAIVLIMAGELVVKLVRRRSVVVISDAISLAVVAVAVWIAFGVLPAGRELAPVDLLPGAAILAGVWLSWLLFSQREAQRNHG
;
A
#
# COMPACT_ATOMS: atom_id res chain seq x y z
N MET A 1 -39.59 -15.34 15.86
CA MET A 1 -38.77 -14.29 15.21
C MET A 1 -37.61 -13.97 16.14
N LYS A 2 -36.35 -14.13 15.72
CA LYS A 2 -35.20 -13.64 16.51
C LYS A 2 -35.20 -12.12 16.41
N SER A 3 -35.42 -11.43 17.53
CA SER A 3 -35.24 -9.99 17.61
C SER A 3 -33.78 -9.68 17.27
N ILE A 4 -33.58 -9.00 16.15
CA ILE A 4 -32.28 -8.41 15.82
C ILE A 4 -32.15 -7.24 16.79
N GLU A 5 -31.31 -7.37 17.82
CA GLU A 5 -30.99 -6.25 18.70
C GLU A 5 -30.32 -5.14 17.88
N GLU A 6 -31.12 -4.14 17.53
CA GLU A 6 -30.64 -2.92 16.90
C GLU A 6 -29.87 -2.11 17.94
N LYS A 7 -28.54 -2.28 17.96
CA LYS A 7 -27.65 -1.66 18.95
C LYS A 7 -27.60 -0.13 18.85
N VAL A 8 -28.06 0.45 17.74
CA VAL A 8 -27.99 1.89 17.44
C VAL A 8 -29.18 2.28 16.58
N HIS A 9 -29.80 3.44 16.86
CA HIS A 9 -30.85 4.00 16.02
C HIS A 9 -30.36 4.21 14.58
N LEU A 10 -30.90 3.42 13.66
CA LEU A 10 -30.61 3.56 12.23
C LEU A 10 -31.44 4.71 11.62
N PRO A 11 -30.96 5.34 10.53
CA PRO A 11 -31.75 6.28 9.74
C PRO A 11 -33.07 5.65 9.29
N ASP A 12 -34.11 6.48 9.15
CA ASP A 12 -35.44 6.04 8.70
C ASP A 12 -35.34 5.28 7.36
N PRO A 13 -35.80 4.01 7.29
CA PRO A 13 -35.80 3.23 6.07
C PRO A 13 -36.49 3.89 4.87
N GLN A 14 -37.44 4.81 5.10
CA GLN A 14 -38.12 5.54 4.03
C GLN A 14 -37.25 6.61 3.36
N THR A 15 -36.24 7.12 4.07
CA THR A 15 -35.32 8.16 3.57
C THR A 15 -33.99 7.58 3.11
N GLN A 16 -33.46 6.57 3.81
CA GLN A 16 -32.21 5.90 3.45
C GLN A 16 -32.26 4.41 3.82
N PHE A 17 -32.56 3.57 2.83
CA PHE A 17 -32.67 2.13 3.03
C PHE A 17 -31.31 1.46 3.30
N LEU A 18 -30.31 1.74 2.46
CA LEU A 18 -28.94 1.23 2.57
C LEU A 18 -28.07 2.18 3.40
N VAL A 19 -27.40 1.63 4.41
CA VAL A 19 -26.62 2.38 5.41
C VAL A 19 -25.19 1.88 5.40
N HIS A 20 -24.24 2.81 5.48
CA HIS A 20 -22.82 2.52 5.62
C HIS A 20 -22.35 2.83 7.06
N PRO A 21 -21.33 2.15 7.61
CA PRO A 21 -20.81 2.42 8.95
C PRO A 21 -20.36 3.87 9.18
N LEU A 22 -20.02 4.59 8.11
CA LEU A 22 -19.69 6.02 8.15
C LEU A 22 -20.89 6.91 8.51
N ASP A 23 -22.11 6.47 8.25
CA ASP A 23 -23.32 7.26 8.49
C ASP A 23 -23.77 7.16 9.96
N LEU A 24 -23.32 6.13 10.67
CA LEU A 24 -23.68 5.87 12.06
C LEU A 24 -22.59 6.37 13.01
N PRO A 25 -22.89 7.28 13.96
CA PRO A 25 -21.88 7.79 14.88
C PRO A 25 -21.25 6.71 15.76
N GLY A 26 -22.00 5.64 16.09
CA GLY A 26 -21.49 4.49 16.85
C GLY A 26 -20.49 3.63 16.05
N ALA A 27 -20.78 3.35 14.78
CA ALA A 27 -19.94 2.49 13.93
C ALA A 27 -18.80 3.25 13.23
N ARG A 28 -18.92 4.58 13.06
CA ARG A 28 -17.98 5.41 12.31
C ARG A 28 -16.57 5.34 12.87
N LYS A 29 -16.42 5.41 14.20
CA LYS A 29 -15.09 5.40 14.86
C LYS A 29 -14.36 4.09 14.63
N GLU A 30 -15.06 2.97 14.82
CA GLU A 30 -14.51 1.63 14.60
C GLU A 30 -14.16 1.41 13.12
N PHE A 31 -15.03 1.84 12.20
CA PHE A 31 -14.77 1.75 10.77
C PHE A 31 -13.55 2.58 10.35
N LEU A 32 -13.45 3.83 10.79
CA LEU A 32 -12.32 4.71 10.45
C LEU A 32 -11.00 4.19 11.05
N ALA A 33 -11.02 3.70 12.30
CA ALA A 33 -9.85 3.08 12.91
C ALA A 33 -9.42 1.83 12.13
N GLY A 34 -10.37 0.98 11.75
CA GLY A 34 -10.10 -0.21 10.95
C GLY A 34 -9.56 0.12 9.56
N TRP A 35 -10.10 1.17 8.93
CA TRP A 35 -9.62 1.68 7.65
C TRP A 35 -8.17 2.21 7.73
N TRP A 36 -7.84 2.99 8.76
CA TRP A 36 -6.48 3.47 9.00
C TRP A 36 -5.49 2.33 9.20
N LEU A 37 -5.84 1.34 10.02
CA LEU A 37 -5.01 0.15 10.21
C LEU A 37 -4.88 -0.66 8.92
N GLY A 38 -5.91 -0.68 8.08
CA GLY A 38 -5.86 -1.25 6.74
C GLY A 38 -4.84 -0.56 5.83
N ILE A 39 -4.61 0.75 5.97
CA ILE A 39 -3.54 1.47 5.25
C ILE A 39 -2.17 1.06 5.78
N VAL A 40 -2.00 0.98 7.10
CA VAL A 40 -0.73 0.57 7.73
C VAL A 40 -0.36 -0.86 7.32
N ALA A 41 -1.35 -1.73 7.15
CA ALA A 41 -1.16 -3.11 6.76
C ALA A 41 -0.78 -3.31 5.27
N THR A 42 -0.52 -2.24 4.53
CA THR A 42 -0.21 -2.34 3.10
C THR A 42 1.27 -2.65 2.85
N PRO A 43 1.60 -3.33 1.74
CA PRO A 43 2.99 -3.59 1.36
C PRO A 43 3.82 -2.31 1.24
N GLN A 44 3.24 -1.20 0.78
CA GLN A 44 3.94 0.08 0.64
C GLN A 44 4.41 0.63 2.00
N VAL A 45 3.53 0.59 3.01
CA VAL A 45 3.88 1.03 4.37
C VAL A 45 4.86 0.06 5.01
N TYR A 46 4.72 -1.26 4.77
CA TYR A 46 5.73 -2.24 5.17
C TYR A 46 7.11 -1.91 4.62
N THR A 47 7.24 -1.69 3.31
CA THR A 47 8.53 -1.36 2.67
C THR A 47 9.12 -0.07 3.22
N ALA A 48 8.27 0.94 3.47
CA ALA A 48 8.71 2.20 4.06
C ALA A 48 9.25 2.01 5.49
N LEU A 49 8.56 1.25 6.32
CA LEU A 49 8.99 0.92 7.67
C LEU A 49 10.27 0.08 7.64
N LEU A 50 10.38 -0.89 6.74
CA LEU A 50 11.59 -1.69 6.56
C LEU A 50 12.78 -0.80 6.24
N ALA A 51 12.65 0.10 5.27
CA ALA A 51 13.69 1.06 4.92
C ALA A 51 14.08 1.95 6.11
N PHE A 52 13.09 2.45 6.84
CA PHE A 52 13.31 3.29 8.02
C PHE A 52 14.05 2.54 9.13
N PHE A 53 13.56 1.37 9.52
CA PHE A 53 14.22 0.57 10.55
C PHE A 53 15.58 0.05 10.08
N TRP A 54 15.77 -0.17 8.78
CA TRP A 54 17.07 -0.56 8.25
C TRP A 54 18.09 0.56 8.44
N ALA A 55 17.68 1.80 8.16
CA ALA A 55 18.53 2.96 8.35
C ALA A 55 18.88 3.24 9.82
N VAL A 56 17.96 2.93 10.73
CA VAL A 56 18.11 3.25 12.17
C VAL A 56 18.69 2.10 12.98
N SER A 57 18.49 0.85 12.55
CA SER A 57 18.95 -0.33 13.28
C SER A 57 20.35 -0.76 12.84
N ASN A 58 21.16 -1.19 13.80
CA ASN A 58 22.48 -1.77 13.53
C ASN A 58 22.43 -3.31 13.42
N ASN A 59 21.29 -3.89 13.04
CA ASN A 59 21.12 -5.35 12.95
C ASN A 59 20.11 -5.73 11.86
N TYR A 60 20.19 -6.98 11.39
CA TYR A 60 19.35 -7.50 10.30
C TYR A 60 17.94 -7.92 10.74
N VAL A 61 17.68 -8.07 12.03
CA VAL A 61 16.44 -8.65 12.56
C VAL A 61 15.36 -7.58 12.71
N THR A 62 15.69 -6.46 13.35
CA THR A 62 14.78 -5.34 13.58
C THR A 62 14.07 -4.84 12.32
N PRO A 63 14.75 -4.59 11.19
CA PRO A 63 14.12 -3.98 10.02
C PRO A 63 13.19 -4.92 9.26
N VAL A 64 13.29 -6.22 9.49
CA VAL A 64 12.40 -7.21 8.86
C VAL A 64 11.27 -7.57 9.81
N LEU A 65 11.60 -7.94 11.06
CA LEU A 65 10.64 -8.50 12.01
C LEU A 65 9.66 -7.45 12.52
N VAL A 66 10.13 -6.24 12.85
CA VAL A 66 9.27 -5.19 13.43
C VAL A 66 8.21 -4.74 12.43
N PRO A 67 8.54 -4.34 11.18
CA PRO A 67 7.53 -3.99 10.19
C PRO A 67 6.55 -5.13 9.89
N LEU A 68 7.05 -6.37 9.83
CA LEU A 68 6.21 -7.54 9.56
C LEU A 68 5.16 -7.72 10.66
N VAL A 69 5.60 -7.73 11.92
CA VAL A 69 4.69 -7.86 13.06
C VAL A 69 3.69 -6.70 13.11
N MET A 70 4.15 -5.46 12.90
CA MET A 70 3.28 -4.29 12.87
C MET A 70 2.20 -4.38 11.79
N VAL A 71 2.57 -4.73 10.56
CA VAL A 71 1.63 -4.87 9.44
C VAL A 71 0.64 -6.00 9.66
N VAL A 72 1.09 -7.14 10.19
CA VAL A 72 0.21 -8.28 10.50
C VAL A 72 -0.80 -7.90 11.60
N ILE A 73 -0.35 -7.30 12.70
CA ILE A 73 -1.22 -6.88 13.80
C ILE A 73 -2.19 -5.80 13.33
N ALA A 74 -1.71 -4.80 12.57
CA ALA A 74 -2.56 -3.75 12.00
C ALA A 74 -3.60 -4.35 11.05
N GLY A 75 -3.22 -5.29 10.18
CA GLY A 75 -4.15 -5.95 9.28
C GLY A 75 -5.22 -6.73 10.02
N TRP A 76 -4.83 -7.49 11.05
CA TRP A 76 -5.75 -8.26 11.87
C TRP A 76 -6.72 -7.38 12.67
N LEU A 77 -6.21 -6.38 13.39
CA LEU A 77 -7.03 -5.42 14.13
C LEU A 77 -7.92 -4.60 13.17
N GLY A 78 -7.38 -4.20 12.02
CA GLY A 78 -8.10 -3.46 10.99
C GLY A 78 -9.30 -4.25 10.46
N ALA A 79 -9.09 -5.52 10.14
CA ALA A 79 -10.15 -6.43 9.71
C ALA A 79 -11.19 -6.67 10.82
N LYS A 80 -10.75 -6.81 12.08
CA LYS A 80 -11.66 -7.00 13.22
C LYS A 80 -12.55 -5.78 13.45
N LEU A 81 -11.98 -4.59 13.44
CA LEU A 81 -12.71 -3.34 13.65
C LEU A 81 -13.66 -3.01 12.50
N THR A 82 -13.24 -3.21 11.25
CA THR A 82 -14.13 -3.02 10.10
C THR A 82 -15.30 -4.00 10.13
N ARG A 83 -15.08 -5.29 10.47
CA ARG A 83 -16.17 -6.26 10.66
C ARG A 83 -17.10 -5.86 11.79
N GLY A 84 -16.56 -5.47 12.96
CA GLY A 84 -17.34 -5.02 14.10
C GLY A 84 -18.22 -3.81 13.77
N ALA A 85 -17.70 -2.86 12.99
CA ALA A 85 -18.46 -1.70 12.52
C ALA A 85 -19.67 -2.08 11.65
N TRP A 86 -19.58 -3.15 10.86
CA TRP A 86 -20.70 -3.66 10.06
C TRP A 86 -21.75 -4.41 10.89
N ASP A 87 -21.40 -4.94 12.06
CA ASP A 87 -22.34 -5.64 12.95
C ASP A 87 -23.37 -4.69 13.59
N TYR A 88 -23.12 -3.38 13.57
CA TYR A 88 -24.09 -2.36 13.97
C TYR A 88 -25.26 -2.22 12.99
N ILE A 89 -25.12 -2.74 11.76
CA ILE A 89 -26.10 -2.60 10.69
C ILE A 89 -26.66 -3.99 10.37
N PRO A 90 -28.00 -4.17 10.29
CA PRO A 90 -28.58 -5.41 9.80
C PRO A 90 -28.09 -5.73 8.38
N ARG A 91 -27.71 -6.98 8.12
CA ARG A 91 -27.11 -7.41 6.83
C ARG A 91 -27.93 -7.00 5.59
N LYS A 92 -29.26 -6.92 5.70
CA LYS A 92 -30.16 -6.53 4.61
C LYS A 92 -30.08 -5.03 4.24
N ARG A 93 -29.49 -4.21 5.09
CA ARG A 93 -29.34 -2.76 4.92
C ARG A 93 -27.88 -2.34 4.65
N HIS A 94 -26.97 -3.29 4.42
CA HIS A 94 -25.55 -2.97 4.17
C HIS A 94 -25.36 -2.31 2.81
N ASP A 95 -24.83 -1.09 2.81
CA ASP A 95 -24.36 -0.43 1.57
C ASP A 95 -22.91 -0.82 1.25
N MET A 96 -22.69 -2.05 0.77
CA MET A 96 -21.33 -2.54 0.48
C MET A 96 -20.71 -1.91 -0.77
N ASP A 97 -21.53 -1.40 -1.69
CA ASP A 97 -21.10 -0.87 -2.99
C ASP A 97 -20.84 0.65 -2.97
N ARG A 98 -20.91 1.28 -1.78
CA ARG A 98 -20.68 2.71 -1.63
C ARG A 98 -19.31 3.11 -2.17
N ARG A 99 -19.32 3.99 -3.17
CA ARG A 99 -18.10 4.57 -3.72
C ARG A 99 -17.46 5.53 -2.71
N MET A 100 -16.41 5.08 -2.05
CA MET A 100 -15.61 5.88 -1.10
C MET A 100 -14.44 6.59 -1.80
N THR A 101 -14.71 7.26 -2.94
CA THR A 101 -13.68 7.81 -3.84
C THR A 101 -12.66 8.69 -3.10
N ALA A 102 -13.12 9.60 -2.24
CA ALA A 102 -12.23 10.48 -1.47
C ALA A 102 -11.31 9.70 -0.53
N MET A 103 -11.84 8.72 0.21
CA MET A 103 -11.02 7.87 1.09
C MET A 103 -10.05 7.01 0.27
N THR A 104 -10.46 6.49 -0.89
CA THR A 104 -9.55 5.74 -1.77
C THR A 104 -8.39 6.62 -2.25
N ILE A 105 -8.67 7.86 -2.66
CA ILE A 105 -7.63 8.83 -3.06
C ILE A 105 -6.70 9.14 -1.89
N VAL A 106 -7.24 9.44 -0.72
CA VAL A 106 -6.45 9.74 0.50
C VAL A 106 -5.57 8.55 0.89
N ALA A 107 -6.13 7.33 0.90
CA ALA A 107 -5.37 6.12 1.18
C ALA A 107 -4.23 5.93 0.17
N SER A 108 -4.48 6.19 -1.12
CA SER A 108 -3.44 6.11 -2.14
C SER A 108 -2.34 7.12 -1.91
N LEU A 109 -2.69 8.36 -1.61
CA LEU A 109 -1.75 9.42 -1.33
C LEU A 109 -0.87 9.08 -0.12
N ILE A 110 -1.46 8.58 0.97
CA ILE A 110 -0.73 8.17 2.18
C ILE A 110 0.24 7.04 1.87
N LYS A 111 -0.20 5.99 1.16
CA LYS A 111 0.66 4.85 0.79
C LYS A 111 1.84 5.30 -0.07
N SER A 112 1.57 6.18 -1.04
CA SER A 112 2.58 6.70 -1.96
C SER A 112 3.59 7.58 -1.22
N LEU A 113 3.10 8.42 -0.32
CA LEU A 113 3.95 9.26 0.53
C LEU A 113 4.80 8.44 1.50
N ALA A 114 4.23 7.39 2.10
CA ALA A 114 4.98 6.47 2.96
C ALA A 114 6.12 5.82 2.19
N LEU A 115 5.84 5.27 1.00
CA LEU A 115 6.85 4.67 0.14
C LEU A 115 7.92 5.69 -0.29
N PHE A 116 7.51 6.90 -0.64
CA PHE A 116 8.40 8.02 -0.98
C PHE A 116 9.36 8.34 0.17
N VAL A 117 8.83 8.52 1.38
CA VAL A 117 9.63 8.80 2.59
C VAL A 117 10.56 7.63 2.89
N GLY A 118 10.08 6.40 2.79
CA GLY A 118 10.91 5.20 2.97
C GLY A 118 12.10 5.17 2.01
N LEU A 119 11.87 5.49 0.74
CA LEU A 119 12.91 5.57 -0.27
C LEU A 119 13.95 6.65 0.06
N LEU A 120 13.49 7.84 0.45
CA LEU A 120 14.38 8.94 0.84
C LEU A 120 15.23 8.57 2.06
N VAL A 121 14.63 7.95 3.09
CA VAL A 121 15.36 7.52 4.29
C VAL A 121 16.42 6.49 3.92
N PHE A 122 16.05 5.50 3.10
CA PHE A 122 16.99 4.49 2.63
C PHE A 122 18.16 5.12 1.87
N MET A 123 17.88 6.07 0.98
CA MET A 123 18.91 6.74 0.18
C MET A 123 19.83 7.60 1.03
N ALA A 124 19.28 8.43 1.91
CA ALA A 124 20.05 9.24 2.84
C ALA A 124 20.98 8.38 3.71
N TRP A 125 20.47 7.23 4.17
CA TRP A 125 21.29 6.24 4.86
C TRP A 125 22.39 5.70 3.96
N THR A 126 22.07 5.25 2.74
CA THR A 126 23.09 4.68 1.84
C THR A 126 24.16 5.67 1.38
N ALA A 127 23.84 6.95 1.28
CA ALA A 127 24.78 8.00 0.91
C ALA A 127 25.85 8.23 1.99
N ASN A 128 25.53 7.94 3.25
CA ASN A 128 26.43 8.08 4.39
C ASN A 128 27.24 6.81 4.70
N GLN A 129 27.12 5.78 3.87
CA GLN A 129 27.80 4.50 4.06
C GLN A 129 28.88 4.31 2.99
N ASP A 130 30.07 3.91 3.43
CA ASP A 130 31.19 3.58 2.54
C ASP A 130 30.97 2.20 1.90
N PHE A 131 30.03 2.12 0.97
CA PHE A 131 29.80 0.90 0.23
C PHE A 131 30.80 0.71 -0.92
N VAL A 132 31.04 -0.55 -1.26
CA VAL A 132 31.76 -0.96 -2.47
C VAL A 132 31.12 -0.27 -3.70
N PRO A 133 31.93 0.25 -4.65
CA PRO A 133 31.42 0.82 -5.89
C PRO A 133 30.38 -0.11 -6.55
N GLY A 134 29.19 0.42 -6.85
CA GLY A 134 28.07 -0.33 -7.44
C GLY A 134 26.89 -0.60 -6.48
N PHE A 135 27.09 -0.66 -5.15
CA PHE A 135 25.98 -0.90 -4.22
C PHE A 135 24.97 0.25 -4.17
N SER A 136 25.40 1.49 -4.44
CA SER A 136 24.50 2.65 -4.51
C SER A 136 23.58 2.65 -5.74
N ALA A 137 23.92 1.88 -6.79
CA ALA A 137 23.10 1.74 -7.99
C ALA A 137 21.95 0.74 -7.79
N TYR A 138 22.11 -0.22 -6.88
CA TYR A 138 21.12 -1.26 -6.60
C TYR A 138 19.74 -0.73 -6.15
N PRO A 139 19.64 0.21 -5.19
CA PRO A 139 18.37 0.77 -4.74
C PRO A 139 17.71 1.66 -5.80
N LEU A 140 18.53 2.35 -6.60
CA LEU A 140 18.06 3.13 -7.75
C LEU A 140 17.47 2.23 -8.82
N GLY A 141 18.10 1.08 -9.09
CA GLY A 141 17.58 0.05 -9.99
C GLY A 141 16.25 -0.54 -9.51
N MET A 142 16.13 -0.82 -8.21
CA MET A 142 14.86 -1.22 -7.60
C MET A 142 13.78 -0.14 -7.74
N GLY A 143 14.12 1.13 -7.46
CA GLY A 143 13.20 2.26 -7.60
C GLY A 143 12.70 2.42 -9.05
N ALA A 144 13.61 2.36 -10.02
CA ALA A 144 13.27 2.40 -11.44
C ALA A 144 12.35 1.25 -11.85
N ALA A 145 12.61 0.03 -11.37
CA ALA A 145 11.74 -1.12 -11.63
C ALA A 145 10.34 -0.96 -11.01
N ILE A 146 10.22 -0.41 -9.81
CA ILE A 146 8.91 -0.12 -9.19
C ILE A 146 8.10 0.84 -10.09
N VAL A 147 8.72 1.91 -10.59
CA VAL A 147 8.06 2.87 -11.49
C VAL A 147 7.55 2.17 -12.75
N LEU A 148 8.38 1.32 -13.37
CA LEU A 148 8.01 0.57 -14.56
C LEU A 148 6.85 -0.41 -14.30
N ILE A 149 6.88 -1.13 -13.19
CA ILE A 149 5.82 -2.05 -12.79
C ILE A 149 4.51 -1.30 -12.57
N MET A 150 4.54 -0.21 -11.81
CA MET A 150 3.35 0.62 -11.55
C MET A 150 2.79 1.23 -12.84
N ALA A 151 3.64 1.66 -13.76
CA ALA A 151 3.23 2.14 -15.07
C ALA A 151 2.56 1.03 -15.89
N GLY A 152 3.15 -0.18 -15.91
CA GLY A 152 2.58 -1.34 -16.59
C GLY A 152 1.21 -1.73 -16.05
N GLU A 153 1.05 -1.80 -14.73
CA GLU A 153 -0.24 -2.07 -14.09
C GLU A 153 -1.29 -1.02 -14.42
N LEU A 154 -0.90 0.26 -14.42
CA LEU A 154 -1.78 1.36 -14.79
C LEU A 154 -2.25 1.24 -16.25
N VAL A 155 -1.34 0.94 -17.18
CA VAL A 155 -1.66 0.71 -18.59
C VAL A 155 -2.62 -0.46 -18.75
N VAL A 156 -2.39 -1.59 -18.06
CA VAL A 156 -3.30 -2.74 -18.11
C VAL A 156 -4.69 -2.37 -17.59
N LYS A 157 -4.79 -1.61 -16.50
CA LYS A 157 -6.08 -1.13 -15.96
C LYS A 157 -6.80 -0.18 -16.91
N LEU A 158 -6.04 0.70 -17.58
CA LEU A 158 -6.54 1.63 -18.59
C LEU A 158 -7.11 0.88 -19.80
N VAL A 159 -6.36 -0.09 -20.33
CA VAL A 159 -6.77 -0.95 -21.46
C VAL A 159 -8.01 -1.78 -21.11
N ARG A 160 -8.11 -2.28 -19.88
CA ARG A 160 -9.28 -3.03 -19.39
C ARG A 160 -10.47 -2.15 -18.97
N ARG A 161 -10.44 -0.83 -19.24
CA ARG A 161 -11.49 0.16 -18.92
C ARG A 161 -11.99 0.13 -17.46
N ARG A 162 -11.14 -0.20 -16.49
CA ARG A 162 -11.50 -0.14 -15.05
C ARG A 162 -11.31 1.29 -14.54
N SER A 163 -12.26 2.17 -14.82
CA SER A 163 -12.11 3.64 -14.73
C SER A 163 -11.90 4.23 -13.33
N VAL A 164 -12.34 3.57 -12.25
CA VAL A 164 -12.39 4.22 -10.92
C VAL A 164 -11.06 4.15 -10.16
N VAL A 165 -10.15 3.24 -10.53
CA VAL A 165 -8.87 3.03 -9.82
C VAL A 165 -7.68 3.71 -10.52
N VAL A 166 -7.85 4.12 -11.78
CA VAL A 166 -6.76 4.67 -12.63
C VAL A 166 -6.17 5.96 -12.05
N ILE A 167 -7.01 6.89 -11.56
CA ILE A 167 -6.52 8.18 -11.04
C ILE A 167 -5.64 7.97 -9.80
N SER A 168 -6.10 7.10 -8.90
CA SER A 168 -5.40 6.75 -7.67
C SER A 168 -4.02 6.15 -7.95
N ASP A 169 -3.96 5.22 -8.91
CA ASP A 169 -2.72 4.56 -9.34
C ASP A 169 -1.79 5.53 -10.10
N ALA A 170 -2.35 6.44 -10.91
CA ALA A 170 -1.58 7.45 -11.63
C ALA A 170 -0.91 8.44 -10.67
N ILE A 171 -1.61 8.87 -9.61
CA ILE A 171 -1.02 9.71 -8.56
C ILE A 171 0.12 8.97 -7.86
N SER A 172 -0.09 7.70 -7.49
CA SER A 172 0.96 6.88 -6.88
C SER A 172 2.19 6.74 -7.78
N LEU A 173 1.97 6.46 -9.06
CA LEU A 173 3.04 6.37 -10.04
C LEU A 173 3.81 7.70 -10.14
N ALA A 174 3.11 8.82 -10.22
CA ALA A 174 3.73 10.14 -10.30
C ALA A 174 4.61 10.44 -9.06
N VAL A 175 4.10 10.16 -7.86
CA VAL A 175 4.85 10.37 -6.61
C VAL A 175 6.12 9.51 -6.57
N VAL A 176 6.00 8.22 -6.91
CA VAL A 176 7.16 7.31 -6.91
C VAL A 176 8.17 7.69 -8.00
N ALA A 177 7.70 8.07 -9.20
CA ALA A 177 8.57 8.53 -10.28
C ALA A 177 9.35 9.78 -9.90
N VAL A 178 8.71 10.76 -9.25
CA VAL A 178 9.37 11.96 -8.73
C VAL A 178 10.40 11.60 -7.65
N ALA A 179 10.09 10.65 -6.76
CA ALA A 179 11.03 10.14 -5.76
C ALA A 179 12.31 9.61 -6.39
N VAL A 180 12.15 8.73 -7.38
CA VAL A 180 13.27 8.10 -8.09
C VAL A 180 14.04 9.15 -8.89
N TRP A 181 13.36 10.11 -9.50
CA TRP A 181 14.03 11.21 -10.20
C TRP A 181 14.89 12.06 -9.27
N ILE A 182 14.34 12.47 -8.12
CA ILE A 182 15.10 13.21 -7.09
C ILE A 182 16.29 12.38 -6.62
N ALA A 183 16.12 11.07 -6.44
CA ALA A 183 17.19 10.17 -6.05
C ALA A 183 18.36 10.15 -7.04
N PHE A 184 18.07 10.11 -8.34
CA PHE A 184 19.10 10.24 -9.37
C PHE A 184 19.77 11.63 -9.32
N GLY A 185 19.04 12.69 -8.99
CA GLY A 185 19.56 14.04 -8.90
C GLY A 185 20.43 14.33 -7.68
N VAL A 186 20.29 13.57 -6.59
CA VAL A 186 21.04 13.77 -5.32
C VAL A 186 22.37 12.98 -5.29
N LEU A 187 22.66 12.20 -6.33
CA LEU A 187 23.94 11.51 -6.44
C LEU A 187 25.12 12.49 -6.48
N PRO A 188 26.21 12.22 -5.75
CA PRO A 188 27.37 13.10 -5.73
C PRO A 188 27.96 13.26 -7.15
N ALA A 189 28.26 14.50 -7.52
CA ALA A 189 28.84 14.85 -8.82
C ALA A 189 30.13 14.04 -9.07
N GLY A 190 30.18 13.31 -10.19
CA GLY A 190 31.29 12.44 -10.56
C GLY A 190 31.01 10.92 -10.48
N ARG A 191 29.85 10.50 -9.97
CA ARG A 191 29.35 9.13 -10.18
C ARG A 191 28.59 9.03 -11.51
N GLU A 192 29.29 8.68 -12.58
CA GLU A 192 28.62 8.21 -13.80
C GLU A 192 28.01 6.82 -13.52
N LEU A 193 26.68 6.75 -13.41
CA LEU A 193 25.97 5.48 -13.33
C LEU A 193 25.83 4.90 -14.73
N ALA A 194 26.46 3.76 -14.99
CA ALA A 194 26.15 3.03 -16.21
C ALA A 194 24.74 2.43 -16.08
N PRO A 195 23.91 2.42 -17.14
CA PRO A 195 22.60 1.77 -17.11
C PRO A 195 22.66 0.30 -16.64
N VAL A 196 23.80 -0.35 -16.86
CA VAL A 196 24.09 -1.73 -16.46
C VAL A 196 24.12 -1.90 -14.94
N ASP A 197 24.53 -0.87 -14.19
CA ASP A 197 24.65 -0.92 -12.72
C ASP A 197 23.27 -0.97 -12.03
N LEU A 198 22.21 -0.57 -12.74
CA LEU A 198 20.83 -0.62 -12.25
C LEU A 198 20.18 -2.00 -12.43
N LEU A 199 20.73 -2.84 -13.31
CA LEU A 199 20.14 -4.13 -13.68
C LEU A 199 19.97 -5.10 -12.50
N PRO A 200 20.93 -5.25 -11.57
CA PRO A 200 20.77 -6.21 -10.47
C PRO A 200 19.58 -5.91 -9.57
N GLY A 201 19.40 -4.63 -9.21
CA GLY A 201 18.26 -4.18 -8.40
C GLY A 201 16.94 -4.31 -9.14
N ALA A 202 16.91 -3.93 -10.42
CA ALA A 202 15.73 -4.07 -11.26
C ALA A 202 15.33 -5.54 -11.46
N ALA A 203 16.28 -6.42 -11.71
CA ALA A 203 16.06 -7.84 -11.96
C ALA A 203 15.51 -8.58 -10.73
N ILE A 204 16.05 -8.29 -9.54
CA ILE A 204 15.56 -8.90 -8.30
C ILE A 204 14.10 -8.50 -8.04
N LEU A 205 13.79 -7.22 -8.18
CA LEU A 205 12.44 -6.72 -7.92
C LEU A 205 11.43 -7.23 -8.96
N ALA A 206 11.82 -7.31 -10.23
CA ALA A 206 11.03 -7.94 -11.28
C ALA A 206 10.79 -9.44 -10.99
N GLY A 207 11.81 -10.16 -10.53
CA GLY A 207 11.68 -11.58 -10.16
C GLY A 207 10.72 -11.82 -8.99
N VAL A 208 10.79 -10.97 -7.95
CA VAL A 208 9.85 -11.02 -6.82
C VAL A 208 8.42 -10.75 -7.29
N TRP A 209 8.22 -9.71 -8.12
CA TRP A 209 6.90 -9.37 -8.64
C TRP A 209 6.31 -10.47 -9.54
N LEU A 210 7.12 -11.05 -10.43
CA LEU A 210 6.70 -12.20 -11.26
C LEU A 210 6.33 -13.42 -10.41
N SER A 211 7.10 -13.70 -9.36
CA SER A 211 6.82 -14.82 -8.44
C SER A 211 5.48 -14.62 -7.71
N TRP A 212 5.20 -13.39 -7.26
CA TRP A 212 3.93 -13.03 -6.65
C TRP A 212 2.75 -13.16 -7.63
N LEU A 213 2.92 -12.70 -8.88
CA LEU A 213 1.90 -12.87 -9.91
C LEU A 213 1.59 -14.35 -10.18
N LEU A 214 2.62 -15.19 -10.29
CA LEU A 214 2.44 -16.62 -10.48
C LEU A 214 1.72 -17.29 -9.29
N PHE A 215 2.06 -16.86 -8.07
CA PHE A 215 1.41 -17.35 -6.86
C PHE A 215 -0.09 -16.97 -6.83
N SER A 216 -0.40 -15.69 -7.04
CA SER A 216 -1.78 -15.19 -7.00
C SER A 216 -2.66 -15.78 -8.11
N GLN A 217 -2.11 -16.04 -9.30
CA GLN A 217 -2.84 -16.75 -10.37
C GLN A 217 -3.16 -18.20 -9.99
N ARG A 218 -2.21 -18.92 -9.39
CA ARG A 218 -2.43 -20.31 -8.93
C ARG A 218 -3.47 -20.39 -7.82
N GLU A 219 -3.49 -19.42 -6.92
CA GLU A 219 -4.45 -19.36 -5.83
C GLU A 219 -5.87 -19.04 -6.34
N ALA A 220 -6.00 -18.12 -7.30
CA ALA A 220 -7.27 -17.85 -7.97
C ALA A 220 -7.82 -19.08 -8.73
N GLN A 221 -6.95 -19.87 -9.36
CA GLN A 221 -7.35 -21.12 -10.02
C GLN A 221 -7.83 -22.19 -9.03
N ARG A 222 -7.21 -22.30 -7.85
CA ARG A 222 -7.60 -23.28 -6.82
C ARG A 222 -8.95 -22.98 -6.16
N ASN A 223 -9.36 -21.72 -6.10
CA ASN A 223 -10.63 -21.31 -5.49
C ASN A 223 -11.82 -21.35 -6.47
N HIS A 224 -11.58 -21.65 -7.75
CA HIS A 224 -12.60 -21.76 -8.80
C HIS A 224 -12.74 -23.16 -9.41
N GLY A 225 -12.03 -24.16 -8.86
CA GLY A 225 -12.21 -25.58 -9.15
C GLY A 225 -12.80 -26.30 -7.93
#